data_AF-A0A7H1BFV4-F1
#
_entry.id   AF-A0A7H1BFV4-F1
#
_cell.length_a   1.000
_cell.length_b   1.000
_cell.length_c   1.000
_cell.angle_alpha   90.00
_cell.angle_beta   90.00
_cell.angle_gamma   90.00
#
_symmetry.space_group_name_H-M   'P 1'
#
loop_
_entity.id
_entity.type
_entity.pdbx_description
1 polymer ?
#
loop_
_entity_poly.entity_id
_entity_poly.type
_entity_poly.pdbx_seq_one_letter_code
_entity_poly.pdbx_strand_id
1 'polypeptide(L)'
;MLNEIPRRRTVRLTRRGRIALLASGAVVAATAVAVPLALSGDDQGRPEALMIPEGWRSGQIYDAVDKALGVPVGTTKKAVPQAGLKLPGDARGNPEGYLFPATYPLNDKSTPQSVLAYMVDTANQKFKAKQPTAGADPNAMNLYQTITVASIIEAEADNPADMAKVARVIYNRLDRGMPLQMDSTLNYGLGRSTLKTSEQDMKSDSPYNTYARTGLPPSPIGNPGEQAMKAAMNPAQGDWVYFVTVKPGDTRFTANYEEQQKNVVEFNKNQAGAQKGEPKQSAQPPQPQQSQQPQQQSAQPQQPQQPQQSQQPQQPQQQG
;
A
#
# COMPACT_ATOMS: atom_id res chain seq x y z
N MET A 1 -10.06 -45.04 -7.73
CA MET A 1 -9.10 -43.93 -7.86
C MET A 1 -9.69 -42.92 -8.81
N LEU A 2 -10.31 -41.84 -8.30
CA LEU A 2 -10.95 -40.79 -9.11
C LEU A 2 -10.10 -39.52 -9.03
N ASN A 3 -9.72 -39.01 -10.19
CA ASN A 3 -8.93 -37.80 -10.38
C ASN A 3 -9.73 -36.55 -9.97
N GLU A 4 -9.21 -35.76 -9.05
CA GLU A 4 -9.72 -34.40 -8.77
C GLU A 4 -9.05 -33.38 -9.70
N ILE A 5 -9.89 -32.69 -10.48
CA ILE A 5 -9.51 -31.55 -11.33
C ILE A 5 -9.41 -30.30 -10.43
N PRO A 6 -8.31 -29.51 -10.45
CA PRO A 6 -8.25 -28.29 -9.66
C PRO A 6 -9.16 -27.20 -10.25
N ARG A 7 -10.06 -26.67 -9.42
CA ARG A 7 -10.97 -25.56 -9.76
C ARG A 7 -10.16 -24.28 -10.06
N ARG A 8 -10.37 -23.71 -11.24
CA ARG A 8 -9.83 -22.39 -11.64
C ARG A 8 -10.32 -21.31 -10.67
N ARG A 9 -9.37 -20.55 -10.08
CA ARG A 9 -9.65 -19.32 -9.33
C ARG A 9 -10.06 -18.23 -10.32
N THR A 10 -11.31 -17.79 -10.26
CA THR A 10 -11.77 -16.60 -10.98
C THR A 10 -11.29 -15.35 -10.26
N VAL A 11 -10.42 -14.57 -10.91
CA VAL A 11 -10.00 -13.25 -10.43
C VAL A 11 -11.16 -12.28 -10.69
N ARG A 12 -11.80 -11.77 -9.63
CA ARG A 12 -12.78 -10.68 -9.75
C ARG A 12 -12.04 -9.36 -9.93
N LEU A 13 -12.26 -8.69 -11.07
CA LEU A 13 -11.80 -7.33 -11.35
C LEU A 13 -12.45 -6.31 -10.41
N THR A 14 -11.68 -5.31 -9.95
CA THR A 14 -12.16 -4.18 -9.15
C THR A 14 -12.96 -3.18 -10.01
N ARG A 15 -13.75 -2.31 -9.36
CA ARG A 15 -14.72 -1.39 -10.00
C ARG A 15 -14.13 -0.42 -11.05
N ARG A 16 -12.84 -0.08 -11.01
CA ARG A 16 -12.17 0.72 -12.06
C ARG A 16 -12.07 -0.02 -13.41
N GLY A 17 -12.26 -1.34 -13.45
CA GLY A 17 -12.32 -2.11 -14.70
C GLY A 17 -13.67 -2.09 -15.43
N ARG A 18 -14.69 -1.37 -14.92
CA ARG A 18 -16.04 -1.36 -15.52
C ARG A 18 -16.48 -0.03 -16.13
N ILE A 19 -15.67 1.03 -16.10
CA ILE A 19 -16.04 2.32 -16.72
C ILE A 19 -14.86 2.87 -17.51
N ALA A 20 -14.68 2.36 -18.73
CA ALA A 20 -13.98 3.06 -19.81
C ALA A 20 -14.44 2.45 -21.14
N LEU A 21 -15.70 2.72 -21.52
CA LEU A 21 -16.20 2.49 -22.88
C LEU A 21 -17.46 3.34 -23.11
N LEU A 22 -17.25 4.65 -23.28
CA LEU A 22 -18.08 5.47 -24.17
C LEU A 22 -17.12 6.30 -25.01
N ALA A 23 -16.64 5.70 -26.09
CA ALA A 23 -15.93 6.41 -27.14
C ALA A 23 -16.96 7.00 -28.10
N SER A 24 -17.03 8.33 -28.17
CA SER A 24 -17.60 9.05 -29.30
C SER A 24 -16.62 10.14 -29.71
N GLY A 25 -16.01 9.96 -30.90
CA GLY A 25 -15.57 11.07 -31.77
C GLY A 25 -14.06 11.26 -31.99
N ALA A 26 -13.59 10.81 -33.16
CA ALA A 26 -12.53 11.37 -34.04
C ALA A 26 -11.02 11.14 -33.75
N VAL A 27 -10.54 9.99 -34.24
CA VAL A 27 -9.32 9.71 -35.06
C VAL A 27 -8.10 10.66 -35.00
N VAL A 28 -7.01 10.16 -34.42
CA VAL A 28 -5.70 10.01 -35.09
C VAL A 28 -5.22 8.58 -34.78
N ALA A 29 -4.98 7.79 -35.83
CA ALA A 29 -4.64 6.37 -35.72
C ALA A 29 -3.21 6.16 -35.20
N ALA A 30 -3.08 5.90 -33.91
CA ALA A 30 -2.13 4.95 -33.37
C ALA A 30 -2.96 3.96 -32.55
N THR A 31 -3.00 2.70 -32.94
CA THR A 31 -3.75 1.65 -32.25
C THR A 31 -3.09 1.36 -30.90
N ALA A 32 -3.36 2.20 -29.90
CA ALA A 32 -3.16 1.83 -28.51
C ALA A 32 -4.13 0.70 -28.21
N VAL A 33 -3.68 -0.55 -28.39
CA VAL A 33 -4.40 -1.72 -27.89
C VAL A 33 -4.32 -1.64 -26.36
N ALA A 34 -5.30 -0.96 -25.76
CA ALA A 34 -5.64 -1.19 -24.38
C ALA A 34 -5.95 -2.69 -24.30
N VAL A 35 -5.08 -3.50 -23.72
CA VAL A 35 -5.37 -4.93 -23.50
C VAL A 35 -6.50 -4.95 -22.48
N PRO A 36 -7.78 -5.13 -22.88
CA PRO A 36 -8.83 -5.33 -21.91
C PRO A 36 -8.54 -6.72 -21.35
N LEU A 37 -8.66 -6.90 -20.04
CA LEU A 37 -8.41 -8.19 -19.39
C LEU A 37 -9.43 -9.30 -19.79
N ALA A 38 -10.12 -9.16 -20.92
CA ALA A 38 -11.11 -10.12 -21.43
C ALA A 38 -11.23 -10.01 -22.96
N LEU A 39 -10.31 -10.64 -23.71
CA LEU A 39 -10.64 -11.16 -25.05
C LEU A 39 -9.84 -12.45 -25.27
N SER A 40 -10.58 -13.55 -25.34
CA SER A 40 -10.16 -14.82 -25.90
C SER A 40 -10.00 -14.64 -27.42
N GLY A 41 -8.82 -14.94 -27.95
CA GLY A 41 -8.54 -14.93 -29.38
C GLY A 41 -7.06 -15.25 -29.61
N ASP A 42 -6.78 -16.47 -30.05
CA ASP A 42 -5.44 -17.08 -30.20
C ASP A 42 -4.62 -16.55 -31.40
N ASP A 43 -4.88 -15.34 -31.92
CA ASP A 43 -4.14 -14.86 -33.09
C ASP A 43 -4.13 -13.33 -33.23
N GLN A 44 -3.55 -12.64 -32.24
CA GLN A 44 -3.19 -11.23 -32.38
C GLN A 44 -1.71 -11.12 -32.04
N GLY A 45 -0.91 -10.72 -33.02
CA GLY A 45 0.52 -10.50 -32.86
C GLY A 45 0.84 -9.54 -31.70
N ARG A 46 2.13 -9.43 -31.39
CA ARG A 46 2.63 -8.60 -30.29
C ARG A 46 2.01 -7.18 -30.33
N PRO A 47 1.40 -6.68 -29.24
CA PRO A 47 0.82 -5.34 -29.22
C PRO A 47 1.91 -4.27 -29.39
N GLU A 48 1.57 -3.19 -30.08
CA GLU A 48 2.44 -2.02 -30.28
C GLU A 48 2.62 -1.18 -29.00
N ALA A 49 1.77 -1.36 -28.00
CA ALA A 49 1.87 -0.67 -26.72
C ALA A 49 1.28 -1.49 -25.56
N LEU A 50 1.79 -1.27 -24.36
CA LEU A 50 1.33 -1.86 -23.11
C LEU A 50 0.82 -0.78 -22.15
N MET A 51 -0.46 -0.83 -21.84
CA MET A 51 -1.08 0.02 -20.83
C MET A 51 -0.92 -0.57 -19.42
N ILE A 52 -0.33 0.20 -18.51
CA ILE A 52 -0.26 -0.13 -17.09
C ILE A 52 -1.16 0.81 -16.28
N PRO A 53 -2.25 0.30 -15.68
CA PRO A 53 -3.13 1.11 -14.83
C PRO A 53 -2.50 1.51 -13.49
N GLU A 54 -2.99 2.61 -12.92
CA GLU A 54 -2.64 3.07 -11.57
C GLU A 54 -3.02 2.02 -10.51
N GLY A 55 -2.23 1.95 -9.43
CA GLY A 55 -2.46 1.07 -8.28
C GLY A 55 -2.09 -0.40 -8.51
N TRP A 56 -1.67 -0.79 -9.72
CA TRP A 56 -1.23 -2.16 -9.98
C TRP A 56 0.02 -2.51 -9.17
N ARG A 57 0.07 -3.75 -8.65
CA ARG A 57 1.25 -4.31 -8.00
C ARG A 57 2.23 -4.84 -9.04
N SER A 58 3.50 -4.88 -8.70
CA SER A 58 4.58 -5.28 -9.60
C SER A 58 4.36 -6.68 -10.17
N GLY A 59 3.80 -7.62 -9.39
CA GLY A 59 3.42 -8.95 -9.90
C GLY A 59 2.45 -8.91 -11.08
N GLN A 60 1.44 -8.04 -11.03
CA GLN A 60 0.47 -7.88 -12.13
C GLN A 60 1.12 -7.25 -13.36
N ILE A 61 2.05 -6.32 -13.14
CA ILE A 61 2.83 -5.68 -14.20
C ILE A 61 3.74 -6.71 -14.86
N TYR A 62 4.42 -7.57 -14.09
CA TYR A 62 5.26 -8.64 -14.64
C TYR A 62 4.46 -9.59 -15.54
N ASP A 63 3.29 -10.02 -15.08
CA ASP A 63 2.41 -10.90 -15.86
C ASP A 63 1.94 -10.22 -17.15
N ALA A 64 1.64 -8.92 -17.10
CA ALA A 64 1.22 -8.16 -18.28
C ALA A 64 2.37 -7.92 -19.26
N VAL A 65 3.59 -7.69 -18.77
CA VAL A 65 4.79 -7.60 -19.61
C VAL A 65 5.08 -8.96 -20.26
N ASP A 66 5.05 -10.05 -19.50
CA ASP A 66 5.27 -11.40 -20.06
C ASP A 66 4.29 -11.70 -21.19
N LYS A 67 3.00 -11.43 -20.95
CA LYS A 67 1.94 -11.60 -21.95
C LYS A 67 2.14 -10.70 -23.17
N ALA A 68 2.43 -9.41 -22.97
CA ALA A 68 2.58 -8.45 -24.05
C ALA A 68 3.83 -8.72 -24.91
N LEU A 69 4.87 -9.34 -24.35
CA LEU A 69 6.10 -9.68 -25.09
C LEU A 69 6.05 -11.11 -25.67
N GLY A 70 5.03 -11.91 -25.35
CA GLY A 70 4.94 -13.30 -25.77
C GLY A 70 6.02 -14.20 -25.14
N VAL A 71 6.55 -13.84 -23.97
CA VAL A 71 7.58 -14.61 -23.27
C VAL A 71 6.97 -15.50 -22.19
N PRO A 72 7.66 -16.57 -21.72
CA PRO A 72 7.13 -17.44 -20.69
C PRO A 72 6.77 -16.70 -19.39
N VAL A 73 5.71 -17.14 -18.71
CA VAL A 73 5.28 -16.56 -17.43
C VAL A 73 6.41 -16.62 -16.39
N GLY A 74 6.62 -15.50 -15.70
CA GLY A 74 7.66 -15.31 -14.70
C GLY A 74 9.00 -14.86 -15.27
N THR A 75 9.13 -14.67 -16.59
CA THR A 75 10.37 -14.19 -17.22
C THR A 75 10.69 -12.77 -16.73
N THR A 76 9.72 -11.88 -16.74
CA THR A 76 9.89 -10.50 -16.29
C THR A 76 10.29 -10.41 -14.83
N LYS A 77 9.66 -11.21 -13.96
CA LYS A 77 10.03 -11.27 -12.53
C LYS A 77 11.49 -11.70 -12.33
N LYS A 78 11.96 -12.71 -13.08
CA LYS A 78 13.35 -13.19 -13.03
C LYS A 78 14.36 -12.17 -13.57
N ALA A 79 13.92 -11.29 -14.46
CA ALA A 79 14.75 -10.26 -15.06
C ALA A 79 15.02 -9.07 -14.14
N VAL A 80 14.19 -8.83 -13.11
CA VAL A 80 14.29 -7.67 -12.20
C VAL A 80 15.70 -7.45 -11.62
N PRO A 81 16.39 -8.46 -11.04
CA PRO A 81 17.72 -8.26 -10.46
C PRO A 81 18.78 -7.89 -11.49
N GLN A 82 18.59 -8.27 -12.76
CA GLN A 82 19.52 -8.04 -13.86
C GLN A 82 19.19 -6.79 -14.69
N ALA A 83 18.01 -6.18 -14.46
CA ALA A 83 17.52 -5.07 -15.27
C ALA A 83 18.22 -3.74 -14.98
N GLY A 84 19.08 -3.65 -13.95
CA GLY A 84 19.83 -2.44 -13.63
C GLY A 84 18.92 -1.24 -13.30
N LEU A 85 17.78 -1.50 -12.66
CA LEU A 85 16.75 -0.49 -12.38
C LEU A 85 17.31 0.62 -11.48
N LYS A 86 17.12 1.88 -11.90
CA LYS A 86 17.57 3.08 -11.16
C LYS A 86 16.65 3.38 -9.97
N LEU A 87 16.61 2.48 -9.00
CA LEU A 87 15.82 2.60 -7.78
C LEU A 87 16.63 3.31 -6.68
N PRO A 88 15.98 4.02 -5.73
CA PRO A 88 16.70 4.53 -4.55
C PRO A 88 17.19 3.38 -3.66
N GLY A 89 18.20 3.66 -2.82
CA GLY A 89 18.73 2.68 -1.87
C GLY A 89 17.68 2.10 -0.92
N ASP A 90 16.73 2.93 -0.47
CA ASP A 90 15.63 2.52 0.42
C ASP A 90 14.75 1.41 -0.19
N ALA A 91 14.65 1.35 -1.53
CA ALA A 91 13.88 0.32 -2.22
C ALA A 91 14.53 -1.06 -2.14
N ARG A 92 15.83 -1.16 -1.83
CA ARG A 92 16.59 -2.43 -1.73
C ARG A 92 16.37 -3.36 -2.93
N GLY A 93 16.26 -2.79 -4.13
CA GLY A 93 16.02 -3.52 -5.37
C GLY A 93 14.56 -3.93 -5.64
N ASN A 94 13.61 -3.60 -4.76
CA ASN A 94 12.18 -3.80 -4.99
C ASN A 94 11.60 -2.65 -5.84
N PRO A 95 11.11 -2.90 -7.07
CA PRO A 95 10.57 -1.85 -7.93
C PRO A 95 9.13 -1.44 -7.59
N GLU A 96 8.50 -2.02 -6.56
CA GLU A 96 7.16 -1.63 -6.15
C GLU A 96 7.08 -0.13 -5.81
N GLY A 97 6.14 0.58 -6.43
CA GLY A 97 6.01 2.03 -6.37
C GLY A 97 6.73 2.79 -7.49
N TYR A 98 7.59 2.13 -8.27
CA TYR A 98 8.39 2.74 -9.34
C TYR A 98 8.07 2.24 -10.75
N LEU A 99 7.22 1.21 -10.90
CA LEU A 99 6.73 0.78 -12.21
C LEU A 99 5.57 1.68 -12.62
N PHE A 100 5.91 2.90 -13.06
CA PHE A 100 4.96 4.00 -13.23
C PHE A 100 3.76 3.62 -14.13
N PRO A 101 2.53 4.01 -13.75
CA PRO A 101 1.36 3.76 -14.58
C PRO A 101 1.32 4.69 -15.80
N ALA A 102 1.46 4.11 -16.99
CA ALA A 102 1.42 4.80 -18.28
C ALA A 102 1.26 3.78 -19.42
N THR A 103 1.13 4.29 -20.65
CA THR A 103 1.16 3.48 -21.86
C THR A 103 2.57 3.45 -22.41
N TYR A 104 3.14 2.27 -22.53
CA TYR A 104 4.52 2.05 -22.98
C TYR A 104 4.54 1.51 -24.40
N PRO A 105 5.15 2.20 -25.38
CA PRO A 105 5.31 1.64 -26.71
C PRO A 105 6.22 0.41 -26.67
N LEU A 106 5.84 -0.61 -27.43
CA LEU A 106 6.57 -1.85 -27.61
C LEU A 106 6.99 -1.99 -29.08
N ASN A 107 8.16 -2.57 -29.29
CA ASN A 107 8.66 -2.93 -30.62
C ASN A 107 9.41 -4.27 -30.53
N ASP A 108 9.87 -4.79 -31.66
CA ASP A 108 10.51 -6.10 -31.72
C ASP A 108 11.74 -6.25 -30.80
N LYS A 109 12.41 -5.13 -30.48
CA LYS A 109 13.58 -5.10 -29.59
C LYS A 109 13.22 -4.96 -28.11
N SER A 110 11.95 -4.69 -27.73
CA SER A 110 11.63 -4.54 -26.31
C SER A 110 11.79 -5.88 -25.60
N THR A 111 12.56 -5.86 -24.52
CA THR A 111 12.77 -6.98 -23.59
C THR A 111 12.11 -6.67 -22.25
N PRO A 112 11.85 -7.67 -21.40
CA PRO A 112 11.35 -7.43 -20.04
C PRO A 112 12.18 -6.39 -19.27
N GLN A 113 13.50 -6.48 -19.34
CA GLN A 113 14.43 -5.55 -18.71
C GLN A 113 14.23 -4.13 -19.23
N SER A 114 14.20 -3.95 -20.56
CA SER A 114 14.05 -2.61 -21.17
C SER A 114 12.72 -1.95 -20.81
N VAL A 115 11.64 -2.75 -20.74
CA VAL A 115 10.30 -2.27 -20.41
C VAL A 115 10.27 -1.83 -18.95
N LEU A 116 10.75 -2.66 -18.01
CA LEU A 116 10.83 -2.29 -16.59
C LEU A 116 11.72 -1.05 -16.37
N ALA A 117 12.86 -0.97 -17.05
CA ALA A 117 13.75 0.18 -16.97
C ALA A 117 13.06 1.47 -17.44
N TYR A 118 12.28 1.39 -18.52
CA TYR A 118 11.49 2.52 -19.01
C TYR A 118 10.44 2.96 -17.98
N MET A 119 9.73 2.02 -17.33
CA MET A 119 8.77 2.37 -16.27
C MET A 119 9.45 3.10 -15.10
N VAL A 120 10.59 2.60 -14.64
CA VAL A 120 11.36 3.18 -13.53
C VAL A 120 11.93 4.56 -13.89
N ASP A 121 12.48 4.72 -15.09
CA ASP A 121 12.95 6.02 -15.57
C ASP A 121 11.79 7.03 -15.68
N THR A 122 10.60 6.56 -16.08
CA THR A 122 9.38 7.39 -16.10
C THR A 122 8.98 7.83 -14.70
N ALA A 123 8.93 6.91 -13.72
CA ALA A 123 8.69 7.27 -12.31
C ALA A 123 9.69 8.31 -11.81
N ASN A 124 10.98 8.08 -12.07
CA ASN A 124 12.04 8.99 -11.65
C ASN A 124 11.87 10.39 -12.22
N GLN A 125 11.49 10.52 -13.50
CA GLN A 125 11.23 11.82 -14.11
C GLN A 125 9.99 12.50 -13.49
N LYS A 126 8.89 11.76 -13.35
CA LYS A 126 7.62 12.28 -12.87
C LYS A 126 7.62 12.66 -11.39
N PHE A 127 8.36 11.92 -10.57
CA PHE A 127 8.42 12.14 -9.13
C PHE A 127 9.51 13.16 -8.72
N LYS A 128 10.67 13.20 -9.41
CA LYS A 128 11.71 14.21 -9.12
C LYS A 128 11.26 15.63 -9.36
N ALA A 129 10.42 15.87 -10.38
CA ALA A 129 9.86 17.20 -10.66
C ALA A 129 8.96 17.75 -9.53
N LYS A 130 8.64 16.93 -8.53
CA LYS A 130 7.68 17.27 -7.46
C LYS A 130 8.30 17.23 -6.06
N GLN A 131 9.62 17.04 -5.93
CA GLN A 131 10.28 17.28 -4.64
C GLN A 131 10.19 18.78 -4.29
N PRO A 132 9.72 19.14 -3.09
CA PRO A 132 9.94 20.48 -2.57
C PRO A 132 11.44 20.78 -2.62
N THR A 133 11.81 21.93 -3.19
CA THR A 133 13.19 22.43 -3.09
C THR A 133 13.61 22.40 -1.64
N ALA A 134 14.71 21.68 -1.37
CA ALA A 134 15.24 21.39 -0.04
C ALA A 134 15.11 22.58 0.93
N GLY A 135 14.28 22.38 1.95
CA GLY A 135 14.01 23.36 3.00
C GLY A 135 13.56 22.69 4.30
N ALA A 136 14.56 22.35 5.13
CA ALA A 136 14.56 22.57 6.58
C ALA A 136 13.68 21.74 7.54
N ASP A 137 13.44 20.45 7.31
CA ASP A 137 13.10 19.53 8.42
C ASP A 137 13.76 18.15 8.26
N PRO A 138 14.69 17.74 9.15
CA PRO A 138 15.25 16.39 9.15
C PRO A 138 14.23 15.27 9.45
N ASN A 139 13.01 15.62 9.90
CA ASN A 139 11.88 14.70 10.02
C ASN A 139 10.97 14.66 8.78
N ALA A 140 11.27 15.45 7.74
CA ALA A 140 10.50 15.41 6.50
C ALA A 140 10.65 14.03 5.82
N MET A 141 9.53 13.45 5.41
CA MET A 141 9.54 12.17 4.69
C MET A 141 10.47 12.23 3.48
N ASN A 142 11.29 11.20 3.32
CA ASN A 142 12.07 11.05 2.11
C ASN A 142 11.16 10.65 0.92
N LEU A 143 11.67 10.78 -0.31
CA LEU A 143 10.87 10.50 -1.51
C LEU A 143 10.29 9.08 -1.53
N TYR A 144 11.04 8.08 -1.04
CA TYR A 144 10.58 6.70 -0.97
C TYR A 144 9.38 6.57 -0.03
N GLN A 145 9.43 7.20 1.15
CA GLN A 145 8.32 7.27 2.09
C GLN A 145 7.12 8.02 1.51
N THR A 146 7.33 9.11 0.75
CA THR A 146 6.24 9.80 0.05
C THR A 146 5.57 8.90 -0.99
N ILE A 147 6.32 8.11 -1.74
CA ILE A 147 5.78 7.13 -2.70
C ILE A 147 5.03 6.01 -1.97
N THR A 148 5.53 5.58 -0.81
CA THR A 148 4.80 4.63 0.04
C THR A 148 3.43 5.19 0.46
N VAL A 149 3.38 6.44 0.94
CA VAL A 149 2.13 7.13 1.27
C VAL A 149 1.22 7.24 0.04
N ALA A 150 1.75 7.64 -1.11
CA ALA A 150 0.99 7.73 -2.35
C ALA A 150 0.41 6.38 -2.78
N SER A 151 1.13 5.27 -2.62
CA SER A 151 0.62 3.94 -2.94
C SER A 151 -0.55 3.51 -2.04
N ILE A 152 -0.57 3.97 -0.78
CA ILE A 152 -1.70 3.76 0.14
C ILE A 152 -2.87 4.64 -0.29
N ILE A 153 -2.63 5.93 -0.57
CA ILE A 153 -3.67 6.86 -1.03
C ILE A 153 -4.36 6.34 -2.30
N GLU A 154 -3.60 5.86 -3.28
CA GLU A 154 -4.13 5.29 -4.53
C GLU A 154 -5.02 4.08 -4.27
N ALA A 155 -4.71 3.28 -3.25
CA ALA A 155 -5.49 2.11 -2.90
C ALA A 155 -6.76 2.42 -2.09
N GLU A 156 -6.81 3.57 -1.42
CA GLU A 156 -7.89 3.95 -0.49
C GLU A 156 -8.89 4.97 -1.08
N ALA A 157 -8.50 5.74 -2.10
CA ALA A 157 -9.33 6.82 -2.62
C ALA A 157 -9.52 6.77 -4.14
N ASP A 158 -10.78 6.94 -4.57
CA ASP A 158 -11.15 6.85 -5.97
C ASP A 158 -11.05 8.19 -6.73
N ASN A 159 -10.98 9.33 -6.03
CA ASN A 159 -10.98 10.66 -6.64
C ASN A 159 -9.95 11.62 -5.99
N PRO A 160 -9.48 12.66 -6.71
CA PRO A 160 -8.44 13.56 -6.21
C PRO A 160 -8.79 14.31 -4.91
N ALA A 161 -10.06 14.64 -4.69
CA ALA A 161 -10.48 15.37 -3.50
C ALA A 161 -10.38 14.48 -2.24
N ASP A 162 -10.84 13.23 -2.34
CA ASP A 162 -10.69 12.25 -1.26
C ASP A 162 -9.22 11.85 -1.07
N MET A 163 -8.43 11.72 -2.14
CA MET A 163 -6.99 11.44 -2.05
C MET A 163 -6.26 12.45 -1.15
N ALA A 164 -6.53 13.74 -1.32
CA ALA A 164 -5.90 14.79 -0.51
C ALA A 164 -6.32 14.73 0.97
N LYS A 165 -7.55 14.31 1.27
CA LYS A 165 -8.04 14.12 2.65
C LYS A 165 -7.52 12.82 3.28
N VAL A 166 -7.45 11.72 2.52
CA VAL A 166 -6.81 10.46 2.96
C VAL A 166 -5.34 10.69 3.28
N ALA A 167 -4.64 11.46 2.44
CA ALA A 167 -3.27 11.89 2.73
C ALA A 167 -3.19 12.58 4.10
N ARG A 168 -4.09 13.55 4.37
CA ARG A 168 -4.16 14.22 5.67
C ARG A 168 -4.39 13.27 6.83
N VAL A 169 -5.31 12.29 6.70
CA VAL A 169 -5.53 11.26 7.73
C VAL A 169 -4.26 10.45 8.00
N ILE A 170 -3.55 10.03 6.96
CA ILE A 170 -2.28 9.29 7.09
C ILE A 170 -1.27 10.11 7.89
N TYR A 171 -1.03 11.37 7.49
CA TYR A 171 -0.08 12.25 8.18
C TYR A 171 -0.50 12.51 9.64
N ASN A 172 -1.76 12.86 9.89
CA ASN A 172 -2.26 13.10 11.24
C ASN A 172 -2.11 11.86 12.14
N ARG A 173 -2.28 10.64 11.60
CA ARG A 173 -2.07 9.40 12.35
C ARG A 173 -0.59 9.17 12.64
N LEU A 174 0.28 9.38 11.66
CA LEU A 174 1.74 9.25 11.85
C LEU A 174 2.26 10.23 12.92
N ASP A 175 1.84 11.49 12.84
CA ASP A 175 2.23 12.54 13.80
C ASP A 175 1.76 12.23 15.23
N ARG A 176 0.64 11.51 15.37
CA ARG A 176 0.07 11.08 16.66
C ARG A 176 0.54 9.68 17.10
N GLY A 177 1.44 9.03 16.35
CA GLY A 177 1.86 7.66 16.64
C GLY A 177 0.73 6.62 16.56
N MET A 178 -0.35 6.92 15.84
CA MET A 178 -1.48 6.01 15.65
C MET A 178 -1.16 4.99 14.53
N PRO A 179 -1.56 3.71 14.68
CA PRO A 179 -1.53 2.76 13.58
C PRO A 179 -2.40 3.25 12.40
N LEU A 180 -1.95 3.02 11.17
CA LEU A 180 -2.69 3.51 9.99
C LEU A 180 -4.01 2.76 9.77
N GLN A 181 -4.08 1.49 10.16
CA GLN A 181 -5.27 0.62 10.07
C GLN A 181 -5.88 0.60 8.66
N MET A 182 -5.03 0.37 7.65
CA MET A 182 -5.43 0.36 6.25
C MET A 182 -5.60 -1.08 5.76
N ASP A 183 -6.79 -1.41 5.25
CA ASP A 183 -7.07 -2.73 4.67
C ASP A 183 -6.19 -3.00 3.45
N SER A 184 -5.86 -1.96 2.67
CA SER A 184 -5.00 -2.05 1.50
C SER A 184 -3.61 -2.60 1.83
N THR A 185 -2.99 -2.14 2.93
CA THR A 185 -1.66 -2.61 3.35
C THR A 185 -1.72 -4.04 3.88
N LEU A 186 -2.76 -4.38 4.65
CA LEU A 186 -2.96 -5.74 5.14
C LEU A 186 -3.14 -6.73 3.99
N ASN A 187 -3.99 -6.39 3.02
CA ASN A 187 -4.20 -7.20 1.82
C ASN A 187 -2.93 -7.34 0.98
N TYR A 188 -2.09 -6.30 0.91
CA TYR A 188 -0.78 -6.40 0.29
C TYR A 188 0.10 -7.43 0.99
N GLY A 189 0.23 -7.33 2.31
CA GLY A 189 1.00 -8.26 3.13
C GLY A 189 0.53 -9.71 3.06
N LEU A 190 -0.76 -9.93 2.84
CA LEU A 190 -1.39 -11.25 2.68
C LEU A 190 -1.39 -11.75 1.22
N GLY A 191 -0.79 -11.01 0.29
CA GLY A 191 -0.68 -11.42 -1.12
C GLY A 191 -2.03 -11.53 -1.85
N ARG A 192 -3.05 -10.79 -1.40
CA ARG A 192 -4.42 -10.85 -1.95
C ARG A 192 -4.96 -9.47 -2.29
N SER A 193 -6.07 -9.44 -3.04
CA SER A 193 -6.83 -8.23 -3.32
C SER A 193 -8.30 -8.53 -3.07
N THR A 194 -8.81 -8.11 -1.92
CA THR A 194 -10.18 -8.36 -1.48
C THR A 194 -10.70 -7.18 -0.68
N LEU A 195 -11.99 -6.88 -0.85
CA LEU A 195 -12.69 -5.83 -0.09
C LEU A 195 -13.11 -6.30 1.31
N LYS A 196 -12.64 -7.47 1.76
CA LYS A 196 -13.01 -8.09 3.03
C LYS A 196 -11.75 -8.47 3.79
N THR A 197 -11.56 -7.83 4.94
CA THR A 197 -10.60 -8.20 5.98
C THR A 197 -11.38 -8.70 7.18
N SER A 198 -10.90 -9.78 7.79
CA SER A 198 -11.47 -10.34 9.02
C SER A 198 -10.65 -9.91 10.23
N GLU A 199 -11.24 -10.01 11.43
CA GLU A 199 -10.50 -9.83 12.68
C GLU A 199 -9.28 -10.76 12.78
N GLN A 200 -9.36 -11.96 12.19
CA GLN A 200 -8.24 -12.90 12.17
C GLN A 200 -7.11 -12.39 11.27
N ASP A 201 -7.44 -11.76 10.14
CA ASP A 201 -6.44 -11.15 9.27
C ASP A 201 -5.70 -10.01 10.00
N MET A 202 -6.41 -9.22 10.80
CA MET A 202 -5.83 -8.11 11.58
C MET A 202 -4.82 -8.59 12.65
N LYS A 203 -4.80 -9.89 12.99
CA LYS A 203 -3.82 -10.51 13.90
C LYS A 203 -2.60 -11.09 13.18
N SER A 204 -2.50 -10.92 11.85
CA SER A 204 -1.33 -11.36 11.08
C SER A 204 -0.04 -10.69 11.58
N ASP A 205 1.05 -11.44 11.59
CA ASP A 205 2.40 -10.98 11.89
C ASP A 205 3.08 -10.22 10.73
N SER A 206 2.40 -10.10 9.58
CA SER A 206 2.92 -9.44 8.39
C SER A 206 3.49 -8.05 8.71
N PRO A 207 4.66 -7.67 8.14
CA PRO A 207 5.21 -6.33 8.35
C PRO A 207 4.36 -5.22 7.70
N TYR A 208 3.41 -5.58 6.82
CA TYR A 208 2.46 -4.64 6.21
C TYR A 208 1.14 -4.50 7.01
N ASN A 209 1.02 -5.20 8.14
CA ASN A 209 -0.15 -5.11 9.00
C ASN A 209 -0.13 -3.79 9.80
N THR A 210 -0.70 -2.74 9.20
CA THR A 210 -0.81 -1.41 9.84
C THR A 210 -1.92 -1.33 10.89
N TYR A 211 -2.60 -2.43 11.21
CA TYR A 211 -3.44 -2.53 12.41
C TYR A 211 -2.61 -2.81 13.65
N ALA A 212 -1.61 -3.70 13.53
CA ALA A 212 -0.76 -4.13 14.63
C ALA A 212 0.53 -3.29 14.78
N ARG A 213 0.91 -2.54 13.75
CA ARG A 213 2.19 -1.80 13.69
C ARG A 213 1.93 -0.32 13.42
N THR A 214 2.64 0.54 14.15
CA THR A 214 2.67 1.98 13.92
C THR A 214 3.67 2.34 12.82
N GLY A 215 3.50 3.51 12.20
CA GLY A 215 4.35 3.97 11.11
C GLY A 215 3.92 3.46 9.73
N LEU A 216 4.78 3.69 8.73
CA LEU A 216 4.58 3.24 7.36
C LEU A 216 4.91 1.74 7.21
N PRO A 217 4.26 1.03 6.27
CA PRO A 217 4.72 -0.30 5.85
C PRO A 217 6.13 -0.24 5.26
N PRO A 218 6.84 -1.38 5.14
CA PRO A 218 8.24 -1.39 4.73
C PRO A 218 8.48 -1.03 3.25
N SER A 219 7.44 -0.99 2.41
CA SER A 219 7.51 -0.56 1.01
C SER A 219 6.17 0.02 0.54
N PRO A 220 6.13 0.63 -0.65
CA PRO A 220 4.89 0.86 -1.37
C PRO A 220 4.09 -0.44 -1.56
N ILE A 221 2.77 -0.32 -1.68
CA ILE A 221 1.83 -1.46 -1.82
C ILE A 221 1.20 -1.58 -3.22
N GLY A 222 1.78 -0.87 -4.18
CA GLY A 222 1.34 -0.75 -5.57
C GLY A 222 2.04 0.43 -6.23
N ASN A 223 1.77 0.66 -7.52
CA ASN A 223 2.39 1.73 -8.29
C ASN A 223 1.44 2.94 -8.42
N PRO A 224 1.67 4.03 -7.68
CA PRO A 224 0.74 5.16 -7.63
C PRO A 224 0.82 6.04 -8.88
N GLY A 225 -0.30 6.69 -9.19
CA GLY A 225 -0.38 7.71 -10.24
C GLY A 225 0.14 9.08 -9.80
N GLU A 226 0.09 10.04 -10.73
CA GLU A 226 0.50 11.42 -10.45
C GLU A 226 -0.40 12.12 -9.43
N GLN A 227 -1.70 11.79 -9.40
CA GLN A 227 -2.66 12.41 -8.48
C GLN A 227 -2.43 11.97 -7.04
N ALA A 228 -2.20 10.68 -6.80
CA ALA A 228 -1.86 10.16 -5.48
C ALA A 228 -0.54 10.75 -4.97
N MET A 229 0.47 10.87 -5.84
CA MET A 229 1.72 11.56 -5.49
C MET A 229 1.51 13.04 -5.15
N LYS A 230 0.69 13.75 -5.94
CA LYS A 230 0.35 15.16 -5.66
C LYS A 230 -0.35 15.30 -4.30
N ALA A 231 -1.28 14.40 -3.99
CA ALA A 231 -2.00 14.37 -2.71
C ALA A 231 -1.08 14.07 -1.53
N ALA A 232 -0.13 13.13 -1.68
CA ALA A 232 0.89 12.87 -0.65
C ALA A 232 1.75 14.11 -0.37
N MET A 233 2.15 14.84 -1.41
CA MET A 233 2.97 16.05 -1.27
C MET A 233 2.18 17.27 -0.77
N ASN A 234 0.89 17.35 -1.08
CA ASN A 234 0.02 18.49 -0.77
C ASN A 234 -1.28 18.00 -0.13
N PRO A 235 -1.23 17.46 1.10
CA PRO A 235 -2.42 16.99 1.78
C PRO A 235 -3.38 18.15 2.09
N ALA A 236 -4.68 17.89 1.99
CA ALA A 236 -5.71 18.87 2.35
C ALA A 236 -5.53 19.32 3.81
N GLN A 237 -5.87 20.56 4.17
CA GLN A 237 -5.86 20.99 5.56
C GLN A 237 -7.01 20.33 6.34
N GLY A 238 -6.77 19.93 7.59
CA GLY A 238 -7.78 19.31 8.46
C GLY A 238 -7.17 18.45 9.56
N ASP A 239 -7.96 18.15 10.59
CA ASP A 239 -7.55 17.39 11.78
C ASP A 239 -8.06 15.93 11.78
N TRP A 240 -8.70 15.51 10.68
CA TRP A 240 -9.29 14.20 10.52
C TRP A 240 -8.28 13.08 10.78
N VAL A 241 -8.73 12.07 11.51
CA VAL A 241 -7.98 10.82 11.76
C VAL A 241 -8.81 9.58 11.42
N TYR A 242 -10.06 9.75 11.02
CA TYR A 242 -10.96 8.69 10.58
C TYR A 242 -11.57 9.04 9.24
N PHE A 243 -11.82 8.02 8.43
CA PHE A 243 -12.66 8.13 7.25
C PHE A 243 -13.42 6.83 7.02
N VAL A 244 -14.51 6.92 6.27
CA VAL A 244 -15.25 5.75 5.76
C VAL A 244 -16.10 6.16 4.57
N THR A 245 -16.08 5.33 3.53
CA THR A 245 -16.97 5.49 2.38
C THR A 245 -18.29 4.80 2.66
N VAL A 246 -19.30 5.55 3.10
CA VAL A 246 -20.60 5.00 3.53
C VAL A 246 -21.44 4.48 2.35
N LYS A 247 -21.23 5.02 1.14
CA LYS A 247 -21.77 4.57 -0.14
C LYS A 247 -20.91 5.14 -1.29
N PRO A 248 -21.02 4.63 -2.52
CA PRO A 248 -20.25 5.16 -3.65
C PRO A 248 -20.38 6.67 -3.78
N GLY A 249 -19.26 7.39 -3.81
CA GLY A 249 -19.20 8.85 -3.90
C GLY A 249 -19.46 9.62 -2.59
N ASP A 250 -19.65 8.93 -1.46
CA ASP A 250 -19.85 9.54 -0.13
C ASP A 250 -18.79 8.99 0.84
N THR A 251 -17.62 9.63 0.84
CA THR A 251 -16.55 9.39 1.82
C THR A 251 -16.58 10.49 2.87
N ARG A 252 -16.80 10.08 4.13
CA ARG A 252 -16.86 11.00 5.26
C ARG A 252 -15.54 10.95 6.02
N PHE A 253 -15.12 12.11 6.50
CA PHE A 253 -13.87 12.31 7.23
C PHE A 253 -14.20 12.98 8.55
N THR A 254 -13.65 12.48 9.66
CA THR A 254 -13.88 13.05 11.00
C THR A 254 -12.66 12.86 11.90
N ALA A 255 -12.50 13.77 12.86
CA ALA A 255 -11.57 13.61 13.97
C ALA A 255 -12.26 12.96 15.20
N ASN A 256 -13.59 12.85 15.19
CA ASN A 256 -14.39 12.36 16.30
C ASN A 256 -14.71 10.87 16.16
N TYR A 257 -14.31 10.08 17.17
CA TYR A 257 -14.54 8.65 17.19
C TYR A 257 -16.03 8.25 17.22
N GLU A 258 -16.87 8.95 17.98
CA GLU A 258 -18.31 8.69 18.06
C GLU A 258 -19.00 8.97 16.71
N GLU A 259 -18.57 10.02 16.01
CA GLU A 259 -19.05 10.29 14.66
C GLU A 259 -18.61 9.18 13.69
N GLN A 260 -17.37 8.71 13.79
CA GLN A 260 -16.91 7.56 13.01
C GLN A 260 -17.76 6.31 13.29
N GLN A 261 -18.14 6.05 14.55
CA GLN A 261 -19.03 4.92 14.88
C GLN A 261 -20.36 5.03 14.13
N LYS A 262 -20.97 6.22 14.14
CA LYS A 262 -22.24 6.48 13.43
C LYS A 262 -22.09 6.24 11.93
N ASN A 263 -21.00 6.73 11.33
CA ASN A 263 -20.71 6.52 9.91
C ASN A 263 -20.48 5.03 9.57
N VAL A 264 -19.81 4.28 10.44
CA VAL A 264 -19.61 2.82 10.27
C VAL A 264 -20.92 2.04 10.39
N VAL A 265 -21.80 2.43 11.32
CA VAL A 265 -23.14 1.83 11.42
C VAL A 265 -23.94 2.06 10.13
N GLU A 266 -23.88 3.28 9.58
CA GLU A 266 -24.54 3.59 8.31
C GLU A 266 -23.95 2.80 7.14
N PHE A 267 -22.61 2.71 7.04
CA PHE A 267 -21.94 1.86 6.07
C PHE A 267 -22.44 0.41 6.15
N ASN A 268 -22.42 -0.19 7.35
CA ASN A 268 -22.83 -1.58 7.56
C ASN A 268 -24.31 -1.80 7.19
N LYS A 269 -25.18 -0.82 7.48
CA LYS A 269 -26.59 -0.84 7.06
C LYS A 269 -26.72 -0.78 5.53
N ASN A 270 -25.97 0.10 4.86
CA ASN A 270 -25.98 0.24 3.40
C ASN A 270 -25.47 -1.04 2.72
N GLN A 271 -24.46 -1.70 3.27
CA GLN A 271 -23.97 -2.99 2.79
C GLN A 271 -25.02 -4.09 2.94
N ALA A 272 -25.73 -4.15 4.06
CA ALA A 272 -26.81 -5.12 4.26
C ALA A 272 -27.99 -4.89 3.28
N GLY A 273 -28.32 -3.63 2.97
CA GLY A 273 -29.37 -3.27 2.01
C GLY A 273 -29.04 -3.59 0.56
N ALA A 274 -27.76 -3.53 0.18
CA ALA A 274 -27.29 -3.90 -1.16
C ALA A 274 -27.24 -5.42 -1.40
N GLN A 275 -27.46 -6.24 -0.36
CA GLN A 275 -27.24 -7.69 -0.35
C GLN A 275 -28.53 -8.53 -0.39
N LYS A 276 -29.49 -8.19 -1.26
CA LYS A 276 -30.39 -9.23 -1.79
C LYS A 276 -29.64 -10.06 -2.84
N GLY A 277 -28.64 -10.86 -2.41
CA GLY A 277 -27.99 -11.86 -3.28
C GLY A 277 -26.49 -12.18 -3.08
N GLU A 278 -25.72 -11.45 -2.28
CA GLU A 278 -24.28 -11.74 -2.02
C GLU A 278 -23.92 -11.55 -0.52
N PRO A 279 -22.90 -12.26 0.02
CA PRO A 279 -22.69 -12.34 1.47
C PRO A 279 -22.01 -11.11 2.10
N LYS A 280 -22.29 -10.92 3.41
CA LYS A 280 -22.00 -9.77 4.29
C LYS A 280 -20.59 -9.16 4.19
N GLN A 281 -20.54 -7.83 4.13
CA GLN A 281 -19.39 -6.94 4.31
C GLN A 281 -19.63 -6.21 5.63
N SER A 282 -18.66 -6.21 6.54
CA SER A 282 -18.71 -5.44 7.78
C SER A 282 -17.41 -4.67 7.91
N ALA A 283 -17.48 -3.34 7.95
CA ALA A 283 -16.35 -2.54 8.38
C ALA A 283 -16.38 -2.53 9.91
N GLN A 284 -15.25 -2.83 10.53
CA GLN A 284 -15.05 -2.47 11.93
C GLN A 284 -14.51 -1.06 12.00
N PRO A 285 -14.98 -0.25 12.96
CA PRO A 285 -14.38 1.05 13.16
C PRO A 285 -12.93 0.88 13.56
N PRO A 286 -12.03 1.77 13.08
CA PRO A 286 -10.68 1.83 13.60
C PRO A 286 -10.75 2.03 15.11
N GLN A 287 -10.27 1.06 15.90
CA GLN A 287 -10.44 1.11 17.35
C GLN A 287 -9.67 2.31 17.93
N PRO A 288 -10.28 3.09 18.84
CA PRO A 288 -9.54 4.10 19.56
C PRO A 288 -8.58 3.33 20.47
N GLN A 289 -7.34 3.81 20.58
CA GLN A 289 -6.48 3.30 21.63
C GLN A 289 -7.14 3.65 22.97
N GLN A 290 -7.79 2.66 23.61
CA GLN A 290 -7.67 2.61 25.07
C GLN A 290 -6.17 2.51 25.29
N SER A 291 -5.61 3.50 25.97
CA SER A 291 -4.22 3.53 26.39
C SER A 291 -3.85 2.16 26.96
N GLN A 292 -3.23 1.33 26.13
CA GLN A 292 -2.49 0.17 26.60
C GLN A 292 -1.28 0.78 27.28
N GLN A 293 -1.45 1.13 28.56
CA GLN A 293 -0.33 1.13 29.48
C GLN A 293 0.41 -0.19 29.21
N PRO A 294 1.73 -0.18 29.02
CA PRO A 294 2.49 -1.40 29.06
C PRO A 294 2.06 -2.11 30.35
N GLN A 295 1.57 -3.34 30.24
CA GLN A 295 1.54 -4.23 31.40
C GLN A 295 2.99 -4.28 31.87
N GLN A 296 3.31 -3.45 32.86
CA GLN A 296 4.51 -3.62 33.66
C GLN A 296 4.35 -5.02 34.21
N GLN A 297 5.09 -5.97 33.62
CA GLN A 297 5.46 -7.16 34.35
C GLN A 297 5.97 -6.66 35.68
N SER A 298 5.22 -6.98 36.72
CA SER A 298 5.58 -6.75 38.11
C SER A 298 6.86 -7.53 38.38
N ALA A 299 7.99 -6.95 37.99
CA ALA A 299 9.28 -7.27 38.53
C ALA A 299 9.22 -6.82 39.98
N GLN A 300 9.10 -7.81 40.87
CA GLN A 300 9.32 -7.63 42.30
C GLN A 300 10.64 -6.85 42.48
N PRO A 301 10.69 -5.81 43.35
CA PRO A 301 11.94 -5.14 43.66
C PRO A 301 12.88 -6.17 44.30
N GLN A 302 13.96 -6.52 43.59
CA GLN A 302 15.10 -7.18 44.24
C GLN A 302 15.66 -6.18 45.25
N GLN A 303 15.64 -6.58 46.52
CA GLN A 303 16.28 -5.86 47.61
C GLN A 303 17.76 -5.61 47.28
N PRO A 304 18.30 -4.40 47.52
CA PRO A 304 19.73 -4.17 47.38
C PRO A 304 20.48 -5.00 48.43
N GLN A 305 21.35 -5.90 47.96
CA GLN A 305 22.32 -6.58 48.80
C GLN A 305 23.26 -5.53 49.41
N GLN A 306 23.33 -5.53 50.74
CA GLN A 306 24.28 -4.71 51.49
C GLN A 306 25.72 -5.12 51.15
N PRO A 307 26.65 -4.16 50.98
CA PRO A 307 28.07 -4.49 50.84
C PRO A 307 28.60 -5.06 52.16
N GLN A 308 29.21 -6.26 52.08
CA GLN A 308 29.95 -6.87 53.18
C GLN A 308 31.08 -5.94 53.63
N GLN A 309 31.04 -5.51 54.89
CA GLN A 309 32.13 -4.81 55.54
C GLN A 309 33.36 -5.72 55.61
N SER A 310 34.45 -5.26 54.99
CA SER A 310 35.78 -5.84 55.10
C SER A 310 36.27 -5.69 56.55
N GLN A 311 36.50 -6.81 57.23
CA GLN A 311 37.12 -6.84 58.55
C GLN A 311 38.59 -6.41 58.42
N GLN A 312 38.96 -5.29 59.06
CA GLN A 312 40.35 -4.94 59.32
C GLN A 312 40.88 -5.74 60.52
N PRO A 313 42.10 -6.31 60.47
CA PRO A 313 42.73 -6.94 61.63
C PRO A 313 43.22 -5.89 62.63
N GLN A 314 42.84 -6.05 63.89
CA GLN A 314 43.38 -5.27 65.01
C GLN A 314 44.84 -5.66 65.29
N GLN A 315 45.72 -4.65 65.36
CA GLN A 315 47.06 -4.78 65.94
C GLN A 315 46.99 -4.63 67.48
N PRO A 316 47.82 -5.37 68.24
CA PRO A 316 47.82 -5.33 69.70
C PRO A 316 48.61 -4.13 70.24
N GLN A 317 48.01 -3.37 71.15
CA GLN A 317 48.70 -2.38 71.97
C GLN A 317 49.33 -3.06 73.19
N GLN A 318 50.61 -2.78 73.41
CA GLN A 318 51.31 -3.08 74.65
C GLN A 318 51.23 -1.90 75.63
N GLN A 319 51.37 -2.29 76.92
CA GLN A 319 51.95 -1.60 78.09
C GLN A 319 50.98 -1.05 79.15
N GLY A 320 51.20 -1.53 80.38
CA GLY A 320 50.66 -1.00 81.64
C GLY A 320 50.25 -2.08 82.61
#